data_AF-A0A1G1XC01-F1
#
_entry.id   AF-A0A1G1XC01-F1
#
_cell.length_a   1.000
_cell.length_b   1.000
_cell.length_c   1.000
_cell.angle_alpha   90.00
_cell.angle_beta   90.00
_cell.angle_gamma   90.00
#
_symmetry.space_group_name_H-M   'P 1'
#
loop_
_entity.id
_entity.type
_entity.pdbx_description
1 polymer ?
#
loop_
_entity_poly.entity_id
_entity_poly.type
_entity_poly.pdbx_seq_one_letter_code
_entity_poly.pdbx_strand_id
1 'polypeptide(L)'
;MTVAPNGNPLVATSNGMLIQEIDRTNHQVVWQYGVLNQQYCDKCLHQPKKTHLFNNGTEVLVTDANNRRVVIINKATKQIVWEYGHKAEMRDAIGYLKGNRFAMPMDETGSQILISDTLTNKIMLIDRATKNIAWQWQDASGKWLQNVFPTSDGTFVAEDHLKNEVFEVNKDGKILWTLHQLADGTTLNYPTDAIKLGNSNVLISEGGKRRIIEVNPLTGEIVWKFTGAGLPTAIAVE
;
A
#
# COMPACT_ATOMS: atom_id res chain seq x y z
N MET A 1 -0.85 -6.17 6.84
CA MET A 1 0.13 -6.45 7.92
C MET A 1 1.47 -5.90 7.48
N THR A 2 2.23 -5.32 8.40
CA THR A 2 3.66 -5.03 8.24
C THR A 2 4.39 -5.56 9.47
N VAL A 3 5.72 -5.52 9.44
CA VAL A 3 6.56 -5.99 10.55
C VAL A 3 7.23 -4.77 11.18
N ALA A 4 7.11 -4.64 12.50
CA ALA A 4 7.79 -3.62 13.28
C ALA A 4 9.30 -3.93 13.39
N PRO A 5 10.18 -2.94 13.69
CA PRO A 5 11.62 -3.19 13.82
C PRO A 5 12.00 -4.24 14.88
N ASN A 6 11.16 -4.43 15.89
CA ASN A 6 11.31 -5.49 16.91
C ASN A 6 10.83 -6.88 16.43
N GLY A 7 10.41 -7.00 15.17
CA GLY A 7 9.87 -8.21 14.57
C GLY A 7 8.38 -8.48 14.86
N ASN A 8 7.70 -7.63 15.62
CA ASN A 8 6.29 -7.82 15.91
C ASN A 8 5.42 -7.53 14.68
N PRO A 9 4.42 -8.36 14.35
CA PRO A 9 3.45 -8.00 13.33
C PRO A 9 2.58 -6.81 13.77
N LEU A 10 2.47 -5.82 12.89
CA LEU A 10 1.49 -4.75 12.94
C LEU A 10 0.36 -5.06 11.97
N VAL A 11 -0.83 -5.30 12.51
CA VAL A 11 -1.99 -5.82 11.77
C VAL A 11 -3.09 -4.77 11.76
N ALA A 12 -3.56 -4.42 10.56
CA ALA A 12 -4.78 -3.65 10.38
C ALA A 12 -5.95 -4.60 10.11
N THR A 13 -6.95 -4.56 10.97
CA THR A 13 -8.14 -5.39 10.84
C THR A 13 -9.25 -4.54 10.25
N SER A 14 -9.42 -4.59 8.91
CA SER A 14 -10.39 -3.72 8.21
C SER A 14 -11.80 -3.80 8.79
N ASN A 15 -12.33 -5.01 9.02
CA ASN A 15 -13.69 -5.19 9.56
C ASN A 15 -13.77 -4.87 11.06
N GLY A 16 -12.67 -5.07 11.79
CA GLY A 16 -12.55 -4.75 13.20
C GLY A 16 -12.29 -3.26 13.49
N MET A 17 -12.01 -2.45 12.46
CA MET A 17 -11.82 -0.99 12.57
C MET A 17 -10.67 -0.57 13.50
N LEU A 18 -9.66 -1.43 13.60
CA LEU A 18 -8.53 -1.23 14.50
C LEU A 18 -7.23 -1.73 13.90
N ILE A 19 -6.14 -1.31 14.55
CA ILE A 19 -4.78 -1.75 14.28
C ILE A 19 -4.19 -2.25 15.58
N GLN A 20 -3.47 -3.37 15.51
CA GLN A 20 -2.81 -3.97 16.65
C GLN A 20 -1.36 -4.31 16.32
N GLU A 21 -0.47 -4.03 17.25
CA GLU A 21 0.84 -4.67 17.30
C GLU A 21 0.73 -5.87 18.23
N ILE A 22 1.14 -7.03 17.74
CA ILE A 22 1.06 -8.29 18.48
C ILE A 22 2.49 -8.75 18.75
N ASP A 23 2.79 -9.08 20.00
CA ASP A 23 4.06 -9.68 20.37
C ASP A 23 4.22 -11.05 19.70
N ARG A 24 5.27 -11.21 18.91
CA ARG A 24 5.50 -12.44 18.13
C ARG A 24 5.81 -13.68 18.97
N THR A 25 6.13 -13.52 20.25
CA THR A 25 6.57 -14.63 21.13
C THR A 25 5.45 -15.11 22.03
N ASN A 26 4.71 -14.19 22.65
CA ASN A 26 3.62 -14.52 23.58
C ASN A 26 2.21 -14.27 23.01
N HIS A 27 2.13 -13.73 21.79
CA HIS A 27 0.90 -13.47 21.02
C HIS A 27 -0.07 -12.48 21.70
N GLN A 28 0.41 -11.69 22.66
CA GLN A 28 -0.39 -10.65 23.30
C GLN A 28 -0.39 -9.37 22.48
N VAL A 29 -1.50 -8.63 22.55
CA VAL A 29 -1.59 -7.29 21.97
C VAL A 29 -0.78 -6.32 22.85
N VAL A 30 0.29 -5.75 22.29
CA VAL A 30 1.16 -4.79 23.00
C VAL A 30 0.82 -3.34 22.67
N TRP A 31 0.14 -3.10 21.55
CA TRP A 31 -0.37 -1.80 21.18
C TRP A 31 -1.65 -1.90 20.34
N GLN A 32 -2.55 -0.93 20.49
CA GLN A 32 -3.76 -0.84 19.70
C GLN A 32 -4.17 0.61 19.45
N TYR A 33 -4.68 0.86 18.24
CA TYR A 33 -5.42 2.07 17.88
C TYR A 33 -6.71 1.71 17.13
N GLY A 34 -7.76 2.50 17.30
CA GLY A 34 -9.10 2.17 16.84
C GLY A 34 -9.92 1.45 17.90
N VAL A 35 -11.21 1.32 17.62
CA VAL A 35 -12.20 0.73 18.53
C VAL A 35 -12.89 -0.40 17.77
N LEU A 36 -12.96 -1.57 18.40
CA LEU A 36 -13.51 -2.76 17.78
C LEU A 36 -14.94 -2.52 17.30
N ASN A 37 -15.16 -2.72 15.99
CA ASN A 37 -16.45 -2.59 15.32
C ASN A 37 -17.12 -1.20 15.47
N GLN A 38 -16.36 -0.15 15.77
CA GLN A 38 -16.88 1.21 15.85
C GLN A 38 -16.21 2.14 14.83
N GLN A 39 -17.04 2.73 13.97
CA GLN A 39 -16.61 3.61 12.88
C GLN A 39 -16.61 5.09 13.29
N TYR A 40 -17.50 5.46 14.22
CA TYR A 40 -17.81 6.85 14.54
C TYR A 40 -17.41 7.16 15.99
N CYS A 41 -16.23 7.74 16.12
CA CYS A 41 -15.69 8.38 17.32
C CYS A 41 -14.40 9.13 16.95
N ASP A 42 -13.79 9.83 17.92
CA ASP A 42 -12.56 10.59 17.71
C ASP A 42 -11.38 9.70 17.29
N LYS A 43 -11.21 8.55 17.96
CA LYS A 43 -10.13 7.59 17.73
C LYS A 43 -10.52 6.44 16.80
N CYS A 44 -11.67 6.52 16.14
CA CYS A 44 -12.17 5.45 15.29
C CYS A 44 -11.54 5.51 13.91
N LEU A 45 -11.16 4.33 13.40
CA LEU A 45 -10.77 4.11 12.02
C LEU A 45 -11.97 3.53 11.27
N HIS A 46 -11.98 3.65 9.95
CA HIS A 46 -12.99 3.03 9.12
C HIS A 46 -12.34 2.26 7.97
N GLN A 47 -12.41 0.92 8.06
CA GLN A 47 -11.77 -0.01 7.13
C GLN A 47 -10.27 0.29 6.91
N PRO A 48 -9.44 0.34 7.97
CA PRO A 48 -8.02 0.53 7.80
C PRO A 48 -7.41 -0.57 6.90
N LYS A 49 -6.48 -0.17 6.03
CA LYS A 49 -5.82 -1.06 5.05
C LYS A 49 -4.34 -1.24 5.38
N LYS A 50 -3.41 -0.73 4.58
CA LYS A 50 -1.96 -0.85 4.88
C LYS A 50 -1.57 0.09 6.02
N THR A 51 -0.61 -0.37 6.82
CA THR A 51 -0.06 0.36 7.98
C THR A 51 1.44 0.18 8.03
N HIS A 52 2.19 1.20 8.43
CA HIS A 52 3.65 1.12 8.54
C HIS A 52 4.09 1.68 9.88
N LEU A 53 4.98 0.96 10.57
CA LEU A 53 5.70 1.48 11.72
C LEU A 53 7.02 2.08 11.23
N PHE A 54 7.28 3.33 11.56
CA PHE A 54 8.45 4.07 11.08
C PHE A 54 8.94 5.06 12.15
N ASN A 55 9.92 5.89 11.81
CA ASN A 55 10.54 6.87 12.70
C ASN A 55 11.01 6.21 14.01
N ASN A 56 11.90 5.22 13.88
CA ASN A 56 12.43 4.41 14.98
C ASN A 56 11.35 3.76 15.86
N GLY A 57 10.21 3.39 15.27
CA GLY A 57 9.13 2.72 15.99
C GLY A 57 8.20 3.65 16.78
N THR A 58 8.33 4.96 16.61
CA THR A 58 7.54 5.95 17.37
C THR A 58 6.25 6.36 16.67
N GLU A 59 6.14 6.11 15.36
CA GLU A 59 5.02 6.57 14.54
C GLU A 59 4.41 5.46 13.69
N VAL A 60 3.09 5.43 13.63
CA VAL A 60 2.30 4.47 12.85
C VAL A 60 1.56 5.21 11.74
N LEU A 61 1.95 4.98 10.48
CA LEU A 61 1.21 5.44 9.31
C LEU A 61 0.05 4.48 9.05
N VAL A 62 -1.13 5.03 8.75
CA VAL A 62 -2.37 4.28 8.55
C VAL A 62 -3.11 4.79 7.34
N THR A 63 -3.47 3.86 6.45
CA THR A 63 -4.48 4.11 5.42
C THR A 63 -5.87 3.92 6.00
N ASP A 64 -6.53 5.01 6.42
CA ASP A 64 -7.88 5.04 6.99
C ASP A 64 -8.94 5.19 5.88
N ALA A 65 -9.07 4.13 5.09
CA ALA A 65 -9.58 4.18 3.70
C ALA A 65 -10.99 4.77 3.55
N ASN A 66 -11.97 4.33 4.34
CA ASN A 66 -13.34 4.83 4.22
C ASN A 66 -13.56 6.17 4.93
N ASN A 67 -12.64 6.54 5.82
CA ASN A 67 -12.55 7.90 6.33
C ASN A 67 -11.82 8.83 5.36
N ARG A 68 -11.42 8.38 4.15
CA ARG A 68 -10.89 9.25 3.09
C ARG A 68 -9.64 10.02 3.50
N ARG A 69 -8.79 9.39 4.31
CA ARG A 69 -7.57 10.00 4.84
C ARG A 69 -6.47 8.98 5.09
N VAL A 70 -5.25 9.49 5.09
CA VAL A 70 -4.07 8.81 5.61
C VAL A 70 -3.62 9.57 6.85
N VAL A 71 -3.35 8.85 7.95
CA VAL A 71 -2.97 9.46 9.23
C VAL A 71 -1.66 8.89 9.74
N ILE A 72 -0.88 9.72 10.44
CA ILE A 72 0.25 9.27 11.26
C ILE A 72 -0.15 9.43 12.72
N ILE A 73 -0.01 8.34 13.46
CA ILE A 73 -0.33 8.27 14.88
C ILE A 73 0.97 8.16 15.67
N ASN A 74 1.17 9.05 16.64
CA ASN A 74 2.23 8.86 17.62
C ASN A 74 1.88 7.67 18.52
N LYS A 75 2.77 6.67 18.55
CA LYS A 75 2.52 5.39 19.21
C LYS A 75 2.34 5.54 20.73
N ALA A 76 3.12 6.42 21.35
CA ALA A 76 3.09 6.61 22.81
C ALA A 76 1.84 7.38 23.26
N THR A 77 1.53 8.50 22.61
CA THR A 77 0.41 9.37 23.01
C THR A 77 -0.94 8.95 22.41
N LYS A 78 -0.92 8.09 21.39
CA LYS A 78 -2.10 7.72 20.57
C LYS A 78 -2.82 8.94 19.99
N GLN A 79 -2.07 9.99 19.66
CA GLN A 79 -2.57 11.18 18.98
C GLN A 79 -2.27 11.09 17.49
N ILE A 80 -3.22 11.52 16.67
CA ILE A 80 -2.96 11.76 15.25
C ILE A 80 -2.10 13.02 15.17
N VAL A 81 -0.87 12.87 14.71
CA VAL A 81 0.12 13.97 14.60
C VAL A 81 0.27 14.48 13.17
N TRP A 82 -0.31 13.78 12.20
CA TRP A 82 -0.38 14.20 10.80
C TRP A 82 -1.56 13.54 10.10
N GLU A 83 -2.15 14.24 9.14
CA GLU A 83 -3.28 13.79 8.34
C GLU A 83 -3.20 14.39 6.93
N TYR A 84 -3.51 13.58 5.93
CA TYR A 84 -3.75 14.00 4.54
C TYR A 84 -5.03 13.36 4.01
N GLY A 85 -5.84 14.12 3.28
CA GLY A 85 -7.26 13.82 3.13
C GLY A 85 -8.10 14.52 4.18
N HIS A 86 -9.42 14.40 4.05
CA HIS A 86 -10.39 15.03 4.96
C HIS A 86 -11.38 13.97 5.42
N LYS A 87 -11.50 13.78 6.74
CA LYS A 87 -12.28 12.69 7.32
C LYS A 87 -13.71 12.64 6.75
N ALA A 88 -14.04 11.52 6.10
CA ALA A 88 -15.34 11.23 5.50
C ALA A 88 -15.78 12.21 4.40
N GLU A 89 -14.87 13.00 3.84
CA GLU A 89 -15.16 13.93 2.75
C GLU A 89 -14.53 13.46 1.43
N MET A 90 -15.37 13.29 0.41
CA MET A 90 -14.94 12.95 -0.95
C MET A 90 -15.19 14.16 -1.86
N ARG A 91 -14.13 14.91 -2.19
CA ARG A 91 -14.22 16.10 -3.07
C ARG A 91 -13.18 16.04 -4.19
N ASP A 92 -13.47 16.73 -5.29
CA ASP A 92 -12.52 17.00 -6.38
C ASP A 92 -11.71 18.27 -6.08
N ALA A 93 -10.82 18.19 -5.10
CA ALA A 93 -9.94 19.29 -4.72
C ALA A 93 -8.59 18.78 -4.23
N ILE A 94 -7.55 19.62 -4.33
CA ILE A 94 -6.21 19.32 -3.78
C ILE A 94 -6.34 19.08 -2.28
N GLY A 95 -5.61 18.08 -1.76
CA GLY A 95 -5.65 17.70 -0.35
C GLY A 95 -6.78 16.72 0.02
N TYR A 96 -7.72 16.43 -0.89
CA TYR A 96 -8.77 15.43 -0.68
C TYR A 96 -8.36 14.07 -1.25
N LEU A 97 -8.76 13.01 -0.56
CA LEU A 97 -8.65 11.63 -1.04
C LEU A 97 -10.05 11.08 -1.29
N LYS A 98 -10.19 10.26 -2.33
CA LYS A 98 -11.43 9.56 -2.65
C LYS A 98 -11.31 8.08 -2.32
N GLY A 99 -10.23 7.43 -2.72
CA GLY A 99 -10.08 5.98 -2.63
C GLY A 99 -8.73 5.55 -2.11
N ASN A 100 -8.21 6.18 -1.05
CA ASN A 100 -6.88 5.84 -0.56
C ASN A 100 -6.80 4.37 -0.13
N ARG A 101 -5.93 3.61 -0.79
CA ARG A 101 -5.82 2.16 -0.61
C ARG A 101 -4.49 1.74 -0.03
N PHE A 102 -3.45 2.46 -0.42
CA PHE A 102 -2.09 2.23 0.02
C PHE A 102 -1.46 3.55 0.45
N ALA A 103 -0.66 3.49 1.50
CA ALA A 103 0.27 4.55 1.85
C ALA A 103 1.50 3.97 2.53
N MET A 104 2.68 4.51 2.21
CA MET A 104 3.94 4.14 2.88
C MET A 104 4.87 5.36 3.02
N PRO A 105 5.71 5.41 4.07
CA PRO A 105 6.78 6.39 4.14
C PRO A 105 7.87 6.04 3.10
N MET A 106 8.47 7.06 2.49
CA MET A 106 9.54 6.87 1.49
C MET A 106 10.93 6.67 2.10
N ASP A 107 11.09 7.00 3.37
CA ASP A 107 12.32 6.82 4.15
C ASP A 107 11.98 6.56 5.61
N GLU A 108 12.99 6.29 6.44
CA GLU A 108 12.82 6.00 7.87
C GLU A 108 12.13 7.12 8.65
N THR A 109 12.26 8.38 8.20
CA THR A 109 11.67 9.56 8.84
C THR A 109 10.25 9.86 8.32
N GLY A 110 9.89 9.28 7.18
CA GLY A 110 8.68 9.60 6.44
C GLY A 110 8.68 11.03 5.91
N SER A 111 9.82 11.56 5.43
CA SER A 111 9.89 12.93 4.89
C SER A 111 8.90 13.14 3.74
N GLN A 112 8.67 12.09 2.95
CA GLN A 112 7.60 11.98 1.97
C GLN A 112 6.75 10.74 2.22
N ILE A 113 5.45 10.87 1.94
CA ILE A 113 4.48 9.78 2.02
C ILE A 113 3.97 9.46 0.62
N LEU A 114 4.20 8.24 0.17
CA LEU A 114 3.63 7.71 -1.07
C LEU A 114 2.20 7.26 -0.79
N ILE A 115 1.26 7.67 -1.63
CA ILE A 115 -0.17 7.36 -1.51
C ILE A 115 -0.70 6.95 -2.89
N SER A 116 -1.46 5.86 -2.93
CA SER A 116 -2.34 5.57 -4.07
C SER A 116 -3.78 5.96 -3.74
N ASP A 117 -4.46 6.58 -4.70
CA ASP A 117 -5.89 6.85 -4.64
C ASP A 117 -6.59 6.09 -5.76
N THR A 118 -7.19 4.96 -5.40
CA THR A 118 -7.83 4.01 -6.31
C THR A 118 -8.99 4.63 -7.08
N LEU A 119 -9.76 5.54 -6.48
CA LEU A 119 -10.96 6.09 -7.13
C LEU A 119 -10.65 7.28 -8.05
N THR A 120 -9.43 7.82 -7.99
CA THR A 120 -8.94 8.84 -8.92
C THR A 120 -7.83 8.34 -9.82
N ASN A 121 -7.41 7.07 -9.68
CA ASN A 121 -6.29 6.43 -10.37
C ASN A 121 -4.99 7.22 -10.24
N LYS A 122 -4.71 7.77 -9.04
CA LYS A 122 -3.53 8.59 -8.78
C LYS A 122 -2.51 7.86 -7.93
N ILE A 123 -1.24 8.10 -8.23
CA ILE A 123 -0.10 7.88 -7.35
C ILE A 123 0.44 9.26 -6.97
N MET A 124 0.66 9.51 -5.69
CA MET A 124 1.12 10.81 -5.19
C MET A 124 2.26 10.62 -4.18
N LEU A 125 3.28 11.47 -4.30
CA LEU A 125 4.24 11.72 -3.22
C LEU A 125 3.85 13.01 -2.53
N ILE A 126 3.51 12.90 -1.25
CA ILE A 126 3.17 14.05 -0.40
C ILE A 126 4.37 14.41 0.45
N ASP A 127 4.80 15.67 0.38
CA ASP A 127 5.77 16.21 1.31
C ASP A 127 5.14 16.29 2.71
N ARG A 128 5.73 15.62 3.70
CA ARG A 128 5.11 15.46 5.01
C ARG A 128 5.00 16.80 5.75
N ALA A 129 5.99 17.68 5.64
CA ALA A 129 6.05 18.94 6.38
C ALA A 129 5.06 19.97 5.84
N THR A 130 5.00 20.13 4.52
CA THR A 130 4.17 21.13 3.85
C THR A 130 2.80 20.62 3.44
N LYS A 131 2.63 19.29 3.38
CA LYS A 131 1.46 18.60 2.80
C LYS A 131 1.23 18.90 1.32
N ASN A 132 2.22 19.44 0.62
CA ASN A 132 2.14 19.67 -0.81
C ASN A 132 2.39 18.35 -1.56
N ILE A 133 1.74 18.21 -2.73
CA ILE A 133 2.04 17.13 -3.67
C ILE A 133 3.39 17.45 -4.30
N ALA A 134 4.43 16.72 -3.91
CA ALA A 134 5.77 16.84 -4.46
C ALA A 134 5.88 16.21 -5.85
N TRP A 135 5.10 15.16 -6.09
CA TRP A 135 4.99 14.49 -7.38
C TRP A 135 3.64 13.78 -7.49
N GLN A 136 3.11 13.67 -8.70
CA GLN A 136 1.93 12.86 -8.97
C GLN A 136 2.01 12.20 -10.34
N TRP A 137 1.33 11.07 -10.47
CA TRP A 137 1.02 10.42 -11.72
C TRP A 137 -0.44 9.96 -11.71
N GLN A 138 -1.07 9.94 -12.88
CA GLN A 138 -2.47 9.54 -13.02
C GLN A 138 -2.69 8.79 -14.33
N ASP A 139 -3.44 7.69 -14.28
CA ASP A 139 -3.94 6.98 -15.47
C ASP A 139 -5.46 7.10 -15.55
N ALA A 140 -5.95 7.87 -16.52
CA ALA A 140 -7.38 8.03 -16.77
C ALA A 140 -8.07 6.72 -17.19
N SER A 141 -7.33 5.74 -17.71
CA SER A 141 -7.83 4.42 -18.10
C SER A 141 -7.88 3.40 -16.96
N GLY A 142 -7.29 3.74 -15.81
CA GLY A 142 -7.21 2.87 -14.64
C GLY A 142 -8.58 2.41 -14.15
N LYS A 143 -8.64 1.20 -13.60
CA LYS A 143 -9.84 0.54 -13.11
C LYS A 143 -9.81 0.35 -11.61
N TRP A 144 -8.68 -0.10 -11.08
CA TRP A 144 -8.53 -0.32 -9.65
C TRP A 144 -7.06 -0.39 -9.24
N LEU A 145 -6.37 0.75 -9.37
CA LEU A 145 -5.02 0.96 -8.89
C LEU A 145 -4.95 0.76 -7.37
N GLN A 146 -4.24 -0.26 -6.87
CA GLN A 146 -4.22 -0.57 -5.44
C GLN A 146 -2.93 -0.18 -4.75
N ASN A 147 -1.89 -1.01 -4.84
CA ASN A 147 -0.63 -0.76 -4.19
C ASN A 147 0.39 -0.19 -5.18
N VAL A 148 1.40 0.44 -4.62
CA VAL A 148 2.50 1.04 -5.35
C VAL A 148 3.74 0.99 -4.47
N PHE A 149 4.84 0.52 -5.01
CA PHE A 149 6.09 0.38 -4.29
C PHE A 149 7.22 1.11 -5.02
N PRO A 150 8.04 1.88 -4.31
CA PRO A 150 9.24 2.46 -4.90
C PRO A 150 10.26 1.36 -5.21
N THR A 151 11.12 1.62 -6.19
CA THR A 151 12.25 0.76 -6.54
C THR A 151 13.57 1.41 -6.13
N SER A 152 14.66 0.64 -6.16
CA SER A 152 16.03 1.16 -6.01
C SER A 152 16.42 2.15 -7.10
N ASP A 153 15.75 2.11 -8.26
CA ASP A 153 16.02 2.96 -9.42
C ASP A 153 15.29 4.31 -9.34
N GLY A 154 14.55 4.57 -8.25
CA GLY A 154 13.77 5.80 -8.07
C GLY A 154 12.48 5.86 -8.89
N THR A 155 12.00 4.71 -9.36
CA THR A 155 10.73 4.51 -10.09
C THR A 155 9.68 3.88 -9.16
N PHE A 156 8.49 3.60 -9.68
CA PHE A 156 7.39 2.99 -8.94
C PHE A 156 6.79 1.81 -9.70
N VAL A 157 6.71 0.65 -9.04
CA VAL A 157 5.92 -0.50 -9.53
C VAL A 157 4.54 -0.45 -8.90
N ALA A 158 3.51 -0.58 -9.71
CA ALA A 158 2.13 -0.59 -9.27
C ALA A 158 1.31 -1.64 -10.01
N GLU A 159 0.22 -2.08 -9.38
CA GLU A 159 -0.77 -2.94 -9.99
C GLU A 159 -2.13 -2.26 -10.15
N ASP A 160 -2.74 -2.47 -11.32
CA ASP A 160 -4.17 -2.24 -11.52
C ASP A 160 -4.90 -3.58 -11.47
N HIS A 161 -5.55 -3.81 -10.34
CA HIS A 161 -6.17 -5.07 -9.99
C HIS A 161 -7.26 -5.49 -10.98
N LEU A 162 -8.12 -4.55 -11.40
CA LEU A 162 -9.26 -4.85 -12.27
C LEU A 162 -8.89 -4.75 -13.75
N LYS A 163 -7.77 -4.10 -14.09
CA LYS A 163 -7.20 -4.11 -15.44
C LYS A 163 -6.26 -5.30 -15.69
N ASN A 164 -5.99 -6.09 -14.64
CA ASN A 164 -5.16 -7.29 -14.70
C ASN A 164 -3.75 -6.98 -15.24
N GLU A 165 -3.13 -5.92 -14.72
CA GLU A 165 -1.79 -5.53 -15.14
C GLU A 165 -0.92 -5.09 -13.96
N VAL A 166 0.38 -5.24 -14.15
CA VAL A 166 1.42 -4.64 -13.32
C VAL A 166 2.27 -3.77 -14.23
N PHE A 167 2.72 -2.61 -13.78
CA PHE A 167 3.55 -1.72 -14.57
C PHE A 167 4.58 -0.99 -13.71
N GLU A 168 5.62 -0.48 -14.35
CA GLU A 168 6.60 0.43 -13.73
C GLU A 168 6.52 1.80 -14.38
N VAL A 169 6.49 2.85 -13.56
CA VAL A 169 6.43 4.25 -13.99
C VAL A 169 7.56 5.05 -13.37
N ASN A 170 8.18 5.95 -14.15
CA ASN A 170 9.24 6.83 -13.66
C ASN A 170 8.69 8.19 -13.17
N LYS A 171 9.56 9.04 -12.61
CA LYS A 171 9.18 10.38 -12.12
C LYS A 171 8.82 11.38 -13.22
N ASP A 172 9.13 11.10 -14.49
CA ASP A 172 8.64 11.90 -15.62
C ASP A 172 7.21 11.49 -16.04
N GLY A 173 6.65 10.46 -15.39
CA GLY A 173 5.33 9.91 -15.69
C GLY A 173 5.31 8.93 -16.86
N LYS A 174 6.49 8.51 -17.36
CA LYS A 174 6.61 7.52 -18.42
C LYS A 174 6.48 6.11 -17.86
N ILE A 175 5.55 5.33 -18.41
CA ILE A 175 5.48 3.89 -18.20
C ILE A 175 6.68 3.25 -18.89
N LEU A 176 7.51 2.53 -18.13
CA LEU A 176 8.71 1.86 -18.60
C LEU A 176 8.40 0.49 -19.19
N TRP A 177 7.46 -0.22 -18.58
CA TRP A 177 6.90 -1.49 -19.07
C TRP A 177 5.52 -1.72 -18.45
N THR A 178 4.73 -2.56 -19.10
CA THR A 178 3.45 -3.07 -18.61
C THR A 178 3.41 -4.58 -18.85
N LEU A 179 3.08 -5.33 -17.81
CA LEU A 179 2.89 -6.77 -17.87
C LEU A 179 1.41 -7.09 -17.70
N HIS A 180 0.81 -7.63 -18.76
CA HIS A 180 -0.56 -8.15 -18.78
C HIS A 180 -0.61 -9.63 -19.17
N GLN A 181 0.19 -10.00 -20.18
CA GLN A 181 0.30 -11.37 -20.70
C GLN A 181 1.67 -11.96 -20.34
N LEU A 182 1.68 -13.24 -20.00
CA LEU A 182 2.87 -14.03 -19.67
C LEU A 182 3.36 -14.79 -20.91
N ALA A 183 4.61 -15.25 -20.87
CA ALA A 183 5.25 -15.98 -21.98
C ALA A 183 4.53 -17.29 -22.33
N ASP A 184 3.79 -17.88 -21.38
CA ASP A 184 2.97 -19.07 -21.58
C ASP A 184 1.63 -18.79 -22.28
N GLY A 185 1.39 -17.55 -22.70
CA GLY A 185 0.17 -17.09 -23.37
C GLY A 185 -0.97 -16.74 -22.42
N THR A 186 -0.87 -17.04 -21.12
CA THR A 186 -1.91 -16.68 -20.13
C THR A 186 -1.81 -15.22 -19.71
N THR A 187 -2.90 -14.63 -19.23
CA THR A 187 -2.92 -13.25 -18.70
C THR A 187 -2.91 -13.24 -17.18
N LEU A 188 -2.43 -12.14 -16.58
CA LEU A 188 -2.63 -11.92 -15.16
C LEU A 188 -4.13 -11.88 -14.83
N ASN A 189 -4.48 -12.20 -13.58
CA ASN A 189 -5.85 -12.17 -13.08
C ASN A 189 -5.87 -11.71 -11.62
N TYR A 190 -6.39 -10.51 -11.39
CA TYR A 190 -6.49 -9.87 -10.09
C TYR A 190 -5.14 -9.83 -9.34
N PRO A 191 -4.09 -9.19 -9.91
CA PRO A 191 -2.88 -8.90 -9.15
C PRO A 191 -3.23 -8.03 -7.94
N THR A 192 -2.63 -8.34 -6.80
CA THR A 192 -2.97 -7.73 -5.50
C THR A 192 -1.81 -7.00 -4.85
N ASP A 193 -0.59 -7.27 -5.29
CA ASP A 193 0.65 -6.71 -4.76
C ASP A 193 1.79 -7.06 -5.75
N ALA A 194 2.74 -6.15 -5.98
CA ALA A 194 3.85 -6.34 -6.92
C ALA A 194 5.10 -5.57 -6.48
N ILE A 195 6.24 -6.26 -6.40
CA ILE A 195 7.51 -5.71 -5.92
C ILE A 195 8.64 -6.04 -6.91
N LYS A 196 9.40 -5.03 -7.33
CA LYS A 196 10.62 -5.23 -8.13
C LYS A 196 11.75 -5.76 -7.24
N LEU A 197 12.41 -6.81 -7.69
CA LEU A 197 13.54 -7.44 -7.02
C LEU A 197 14.87 -6.89 -7.56
N GLY A 198 15.97 -7.12 -6.82
CA GLY A 198 17.30 -6.64 -7.21
C GLY A 198 17.84 -7.21 -8.53
N ASN A 199 17.29 -8.34 -9.01
CA ASN A 199 17.58 -8.91 -10.32
C ASN A 199 16.70 -8.33 -11.46
N SER A 200 15.92 -7.27 -11.18
CA SER A 200 14.94 -6.65 -12.08
C SER A 200 13.72 -7.51 -12.44
N ASN A 201 13.57 -8.71 -11.89
CA ASN A 201 12.30 -9.42 -11.93
C ASN A 201 11.29 -8.77 -11.00
N VAL A 202 10.02 -9.14 -11.16
CA VAL A 202 8.92 -8.66 -10.33
C VAL A 202 8.28 -9.85 -9.64
N LEU A 203 8.19 -9.80 -8.31
CA LEU A 203 7.40 -10.71 -7.52
C LEU A 203 5.96 -10.19 -7.49
N ILE A 204 5.00 -11.01 -7.92
CA ILE A 204 3.59 -10.63 -8.06
C ILE A 204 2.71 -11.59 -7.24
N SER A 205 1.88 -11.02 -6.37
CA SER A 205 0.80 -11.71 -5.66
C SER A 205 -0.46 -11.72 -6.54
N GLU A 206 -0.84 -12.87 -7.06
CA GLU A 206 -1.98 -12.99 -7.99
C GLU A 206 -3.17 -13.69 -7.31
N GLY A 207 -4.10 -12.89 -6.80
CA GLY A 207 -5.26 -13.38 -6.05
C GLY A 207 -6.20 -14.23 -6.91
N GLY A 208 -6.42 -13.82 -8.16
CA GLY A 208 -7.33 -14.51 -9.09
C GLY A 208 -6.84 -15.89 -9.53
N LYS A 209 -5.52 -16.13 -9.50
CA LYS A 209 -4.92 -17.45 -9.76
C LYS A 209 -4.36 -18.15 -8.53
N ARG A 210 -4.54 -17.57 -7.33
CA ARG A 210 -4.13 -18.17 -6.04
C ARG A 210 -2.65 -18.57 -6.01
N ARG A 211 -1.79 -17.72 -6.57
CA ARG A 211 -0.36 -17.97 -6.70
C ARG A 211 0.46 -16.72 -6.44
N ILE A 212 1.73 -16.94 -6.17
CA ILE A 212 2.77 -15.92 -6.19
C ILE A 212 3.74 -16.32 -7.30
N ILE A 213 4.16 -15.37 -8.13
CA ILE A 213 5.08 -15.61 -9.25
C ILE A 213 6.20 -14.59 -9.24
N GLU A 214 7.41 -15.04 -9.53
CA GLU A 214 8.50 -14.15 -9.94
C GLU A 214 8.57 -14.18 -11.46
N VAL A 215 8.50 -13.01 -12.08
CA VAL A 215 8.38 -12.86 -13.53
C VAL A 215 9.42 -11.87 -14.03
N ASN A 216 10.05 -12.18 -15.16
CA ASN A 216 10.76 -11.17 -15.93
C ASN A 216 9.71 -10.25 -16.60
N PRO A 217 9.59 -8.97 -16.21
CA PRO A 217 8.49 -8.12 -16.67
C PRO A 217 8.57 -7.76 -18.16
N LEU A 218 9.75 -7.90 -18.79
CA LEU A 218 9.96 -7.57 -20.20
C LEU A 218 9.60 -8.73 -21.12
N THR A 219 9.82 -9.98 -20.68
CA THR A 219 9.52 -11.18 -21.48
C THR A 219 8.23 -11.88 -21.06
N GLY A 220 7.74 -11.62 -19.86
CA GLY A 220 6.61 -12.33 -19.26
C GLY A 220 6.96 -13.74 -18.79
N GLU A 221 8.25 -14.12 -18.78
CA GLU A 221 8.71 -15.44 -18.34
C GLU A 221 8.58 -15.59 -16.82
N ILE A 222 7.87 -16.64 -16.39
CA ILE A 222 7.81 -17.01 -14.97
C ILE A 222 9.08 -17.79 -14.62
N VAL A 223 9.95 -17.21 -13.79
CA VAL A 223 11.20 -17.86 -13.36
C VAL A 223 11.03 -18.63 -12.06
N TRP A 224 10.01 -18.27 -11.26
CA TRP A 224 9.64 -18.98 -10.04
C TRP A 224 8.15 -18.85 -9.76
N LYS A 225 7.57 -19.86 -9.11
CA LYS A 225 6.14 -19.90 -8.79
C LYS A 225 5.88 -20.65 -7.48
N PHE A 226 5.00 -20.08 -6.66
CA PHE A 226 4.39 -20.75 -5.52
C PHE A 226 2.87 -20.84 -5.68
N THR A 227 2.34 -22.03 -5.44
CA THR A 227 0.89 -22.33 -5.48
C THR A 227 0.42 -22.82 -4.13
N GLY A 228 -0.85 -22.60 -3.81
CA GLY A 228 -1.44 -23.03 -2.53
C GLY A 228 -1.56 -21.92 -1.49
N ALA A 229 -1.29 -20.67 -1.87
CA ALA A 229 -1.38 -19.50 -0.99
C ALA A 229 -2.82 -19.11 -0.56
N GLY A 230 -3.83 -19.93 -0.85
CA GLY A 230 -5.24 -19.56 -0.66
C GLY A 230 -5.60 -18.35 -1.53
N LEU A 231 -5.87 -17.20 -0.90
CA LEU A 231 -6.03 -15.91 -1.57
C LEU A 231 -4.88 -14.98 -1.15
N PRO A 232 -3.73 -15.02 -1.83
CA PRO A 232 -2.62 -14.13 -1.50
C PRO A 232 -3.05 -12.68 -1.81
N THR A 233 -2.87 -11.80 -0.83
CA THR A 233 -3.31 -10.38 -0.89
C THR A 233 -2.19 -9.39 -0.59
N ALA A 234 -1.02 -9.88 -0.19
CA ALA A 234 0.15 -9.08 0.07
C ALA A 234 1.41 -9.95 -0.03
N ILE A 235 2.51 -9.34 -0.42
CA ILE A 235 3.86 -9.91 -0.35
C ILE A 235 4.77 -8.95 0.42
N ALA A 236 5.84 -9.49 0.99
CA ALA A 236 6.91 -8.75 1.61
C ALA A 236 8.23 -9.45 1.26
N VAL A 237 9.27 -8.65 1.03
CA VAL A 237 10.62 -9.14 0.73
C VAL A 237 11.53 -8.47 1.74
N GLU A 238 12.40 -9.25 2.38
CA GLU A 238 13.46 -8.78 3.29
C GLU A 238 14.77 -8.57 2.55
#